data_AF-A0A926T4U1-F1
#
_entry.id   AF-A0A926T4U1-F1
#
_cell.length_a   1.000
_cell.length_b   1.000
_cell.length_c   1.000
_cell.angle_alpha   90.00
_cell.angle_beta   90.00
_cell.angle_gamma   90.00
#
_symmetry.space_group_name_H-M   'P 1'
#
loop_
_entity.id
_entity.type
_entity.pdbx_description
1 polymer ?
#
loop_
_entity_poly.entity_id
_entity_poly.type
_entity_poly.pdbx_seq_one_letter_code
_entity_poly.pdbx_strand_id
1 'polypeptide(L)' 'MGLTQEKFAAKIGVTFPTINRWENGRAKPSPLAMEKIMAMLHTLGDRGKALLSKYFAEKELGL' A
#
# COMPACT_ATOMS: atom_id res chain seq x y z
N MET A 1 -17.52 -0.58 2.02
CA MET A 1 -16.60 0.27 1.23
C MET A 1 -15.29 0.40 1.98
N GLY A 2 -14.15 0.39 1.27
CA GLY A 2 -12.81 0.55 1.87
C GLY A 2 -12.50 1.99 2.30
N LEU A 3 -11.23 2.29 2.57
CA LEU A 3 -10.77 3.67 2.77
C LEU A 3 -10.94 4.46 1.46
N THR A 4 -11.33 5.73 1.56
CA THR A 4 -11.23 6.65 0.41
C THR A 4 -9.76 6.98 0.16
N GLN A 5 -9.43 7.47 -1.04
CA GLN A 5 -8.08 7.89 -1.39
C GLN A 5 -7.56 8.95 -0.40
N GLU A 6 -8.39 9.91 0.03
CA GLU A 6 -8.03 10.95 1.00
C GLU A 6 -7.74 10.37 2.38
N LYS A 7 -8.60 9.46 2.87
CA LYS A 7 -8.41 8.81 4.17
C LYS A 7 -7.14 7.95 4.18
N PHE A 8 -6.86 7.28 3.06
CA PHE A 8 -5.64 6.50 2.90
C PHE A 8 -4.40 7.40 2.82
N ALA A 9 -4.46 8.45 2.01
CA ALA A 9 -3.39 9.45 1.87
C ALA A 9 -3.01 10.05 3.23
N ALA A 10 -4.00 10.50 4.00
CA ALA A 10 -3.80 11.05 5.34
C ALA A 10 -3.13 10.03 6.28
N LYS A 11 -3.54 8.76 6.24
CA LYS A 11 -2.98 7.70 7.09
C LYS A 11 -1.50 7.39 6.79
N ILE A 12 -1.05 7.50 5.54
CA ILE A 12 0.37 7.27 5.18
C ILE A 12 1.17 8.57 5.01
N GLY A 13 0.57 9.72 5.32
CA GLY A 13 1.23 11.03 5.25
C GLY A 13 1.63 11.42 3.83
N VAL A 14 0.76 11.17 2.85
CA VAL A 14 0.87 11.71 1.48
C VAL A 14 -0.41 12.45 1.11
N THR A 15 -0.44 13.06 -0.07
CA THR A 15 -1.60 13.80 -0.55
C THR A 15 -2.52 12.93 -1.43
N PHE A 16 -3.80 13.31 -1.53
CA PHE A 16 -4.74 12.65 -2.43
C PHE A 16 -4.22 12.55 -3.89
N PRO A 17 -3.66 13.62 -4.51
CA PRO A 17 -3.11 13.51 -5.87
C PRO A 17 -1.99 12.48 -5.99
N THR A 18 -1.24 12.24 -4.91
CA THR A 18 -0.19 11.21 -4.88
C THR A 18 -0.79 9.81 -5.01
N ILE A 19 -1.83 9.51 -4.23
CA ILE A 19 -2.58 8.24 -4.33
C ILE A 19 -3.21 8.08 -5.71
N ASN A 20 -3.89 9.13 -6.20
CA ASN A 20 -4.54 9.11 -7.51
C ASN A 20 -3.53 8.80 -8.63
N ARG A 21 -2.31 9.34 -8.57
CA ARG A 21 -1.26 9.01 -9.55
C ARG A 21 -0.78 7.57 -9.44
N TRP A 22 -0.69 6.99 -8.24
CA TRP A 22 -0.32 5.58 -8.07
C TRP A 22 -1.40 4.65 -8.62
N GLU A 23 -2.67 4.88 -8.29
CA GLU A 23 -3.78 4.05 -8.74
C GLU A 23 -3.97 4.11 -10.25
N ASN A 24 -3.69 5.25 -10.88
CA ASN A 24 -3.70 5.41 -12.34
C ASN A 24 -2.38 4.99 -13.02
N GLY A 25 -1.43 4.38 -12.29
CA GLY A 25 -0.14 3.92 -12.84
C GLY A 25 0.79 5.04 -13.32
N ARG A 26 0.49 6.30 -13.04
CA ARG A 26 1.27 7.48 -13.45
C ARG A 26 2.54 7.66 -12.61
N ALA A 27 2.62 7.01 -11.45
CA ALA A 27 3.83 6.91 -10.65
C ALA A 27 3.79 5.66 -9.76
N LYS A 28 4.94 5.30 -9.21
CA LYS A 28 5.06 4.29 -8.17
C LYS A 28 5.25 4.95 -6.79
N PRO A 29 4.85 4.29 -5.70
CA PRO A 29 5.21 4.74 -4.36
C PRO A 29 6.73 4.80 -4.18
N SER A 30 7.22 5.80 -3.44
CA SER A 30 8.61 5.83 -3.00
C SER A 30 8.89 4.69 -2.00
N PRO A 31 10.16 4.34 -1.72
CA PRO A 31 10.49 3.35 -0.70
C PRO A 31 9.86 3.67 0.67
N LEU A 32 9.92 4.93 1.11
CA LEU A 32 9.30 5.37 2.36
C LEU A 32 7.77 5.23 2.35
N ALA A 33 7.13 5.55 1.22
CA ALA A 33 5.69 5.34 1.10
C ALA A 33 5.33 3.86 1.14
N MET A 34 6.12 3.00 0.49
CA MET A 34 5.93 1.55 0.50
C MET A 34 6.11 0.97 1.90
N GLU A 35 7.10 1.45 2.66
CA GLU A 35 7.30 1.07 4.07
C GLU A 35 6.06 1.37 4.91
N LYS A 36 5.47 2.57 4.77
CA LYS A 36 4.22 2.93 5.47
C LYS A 36 3.03 2.06 5.05
N ILE A 37 2.95 1.69 3.78
CA ILE A 37 1.92 0.77 3.28
C ILE A 37 2.08 -0.61 3.94
N MET A 38 3.31 -1.15 3.97
CA MET A 38 3.61 -2.43 4.62
C MET A 38 3.31 -2.39 6.13
N ALA A 39 3.73 -1.34 6.82
CA ALA A 39 3.43 -1.14 8.23
C ALA A 39 1.91 -1.13 8.49
N MET A 40 1.14 -0.43 7.64
CA MET A 40 -0.32 -0.46 7.76
C MET A 40 -0.89 -1.87 7.55
N LEU A 41 -0.41 -2.63 6.55
CA LEU A 41 -0.85 -4.01 6.33
C LEU A 41 -0.63 -4.89 7.56
N HIS A 42 0.51 -4.76 8.26
CA HIS A 42 0.76 -5.50 9.49
C HIS A 42 -0.24 -5.18 10.62
N THR A 43 -0.76 -3.95 10.68
CA THR A 43 -1.77 -3.56 11.68
C THR A 43 -3.19 -4.08 11.38
N LEU A 44 -3.44 -4.64 10.19
CA LEU A 44 -4.77 -5.11 9.78
C LEU A 44 -5.06 -6.58 10.17
N GLY A 45 -4.19 -7.21 10.96
CA GLY A 45 -4.36 -8.60 11.41
C GLY A 45 -4.45 -9.58 10.24
N ASP A 46 -5.38 -10.54 10.30
CA ASP A 46 -5.50 -11.59 9.28
C ASP A 46 -5.86 -11.07 7.90
N ARG A 47 -6.60 -9.96 7.83
CA ARG A 47 -6.87 -9.28 6.54
C ARG A 47 -5.58 -8.73 5.93
N GLY A 48 -4.70 -8.19 6.76
CA GLY A 48 -3.37 -7.72 6.36
C GLY A 48 -2.50 -8.85 5.82
N LYS A 49 -2.44 -9.98 6.54
CA LYS A 49 -1.72 -11.19 6.11
C LYS A 49 -2.24 -11.71 4.77
N ALA A 50 -3.56 -11.77 4.59
CA ALA A 50 -4.17 -12.20 3.33
C ALA A 50 -3.80 -11.28 2.16
N LEU A 51 -3.77 -9.96 2.37
CA LEU A 51 -3.33 -9.00 1.36
C LEU A 51 -1.83 -9.14 1.04
N LEU A 52 -1.00 -9.34 2.06
CA LEU A 52 0.43 -9.57 1.88
C LEU A 52 0.70 -10.83 1.06
N SER A 53 0.02 -11.94 1.41
CA SER A 53 0.11 -13.17 0.63
C SER A 53 -0.36 -12.97 -0.82
N LYS A 54 -1.51 -12.33 -1.02
CA LYS A 54 -2.08 -12.15 -2.37
C LYS A 54 -1.23 -11.29 -3.29
N TYR A 55 -0.61 -10.23 -2.78
CA TYR A 55 0.05 -9.22 -3.61
C TYR A 55 1.58 -9.22 -3.53
N PHE A 56 2.16 -9.92 -2.55
CA PHE A 56 3.60 -9.90 -2.30
C PHE A 56 4.24 -11.30 -2.15
N ALA A 57 3.47 -12.40 -2.19
CA ALA A 57 4.04 -13.76 -2.02
C ALA A 57 4.98 -14.22 -3.15
N GLU A 58 4.97 -13.60 -4.33
CA GLU A 58 5.78 -14.05 -5.47
C GLU A 58 7.20 -13.43 -5.53
N LYS A 59 7.61 -12.63 -4.53
CA LYS A 59 8.93 -11.96 -4.57
C LYS A 59 10.06 -12.66 -3.80
N GLU A 60 9.85 -13.91 -3.35
CA GLU A 60 10.89 -14.77 -2.74
C GLU A 60 11.27 -16.00 -3.60
N LEU A 61 11.05 -15.98 -4.92
CA LEU A 61 11.63 -16.97 -5.85
C LEU A 61 12.48 -16.29 -6.92
N GLY A 62 13.48 -15.54 -6.46
CA GLY A 62 14.60 -15.08 -7.27
C GLY A 62 15.91 -15.55 -6.65
N LEU A 63 16.27 -16.81 -6.93
CA LEU A 63 17.67 -17.19 -7.14
C LEU A 63 18.25 -16.34 -8.27
#